data_AF-A0A0F2L9G2-F1
#
_entry.id   AF-A0A0F2L9G2-F1
#
_cell.length_a   1.000
_cell.length_b   1.000
_cell.length_c   1.000
_cell.angle_alpha   90.00
_cell.angle_beta   90.00
_cell.angle_gamma   90.00
#
_symmetry.space_group_name_H-M   'P 1'
#
loop_
_entity.id
_entity.type
_entity.pdbx_description
1 polymer ?
#
loop_
_entity_poly.entity_id
_entity_poly.type
_entity_poly.pdbx_seq_one_letter_code
_entity_poly.pdbx_strand_id
1 'polypeptide(L)'
;MVDRPGLEHYLADEAGSVSFILGERVLGVGGGLVRTRSRNNKYEVAVIAEGASATLSRSVLPWEPSYVYGVQTDTKARSTNDLMPRVNDEIVVIFDRRLSNHFFAWIVPKTLGSLGLGLLIIVIPGLSLWNY
;
A
#
# COMPACT_ATOMS: atom_id res chain seq x y z
N MET A 1 4.30 -16.30 1.69
CA MET A 1 4.19 -14.83 1.56
C MET A 1 5.23 -14.32 0.56
N VAL A 2 4.95 -13.26 -0.20
CA VAL A 2 5.87 -12.75 -1.25
C VAL A 2 6.77 -11.65 -0.69
N ASP A 3 8.07 -11.73 -0.97
CA ASP A 3 9.01 -10.62 -0.75
C ASP A 3 8.73 -9.52 -1.79
N ARG A 4 7.96 -8.51 -1.40
CA ARG A 4 7.52 -7.46 -2.31
C ARG A 4 8.67 -6.61 -2.86
N PRO A 5 9.62 -6.10 -2.05
CA PRO A 5 10.81 -5.44 -2.59
C PRO A 5 11.60 -6.32 -3.57
N GLY A 6 11.81 -7.60 -3.24
CA GLY A 6 12.48 -8.54 -4.13
C GLY A 6 11.75 -8.73 -5.46
N LEU A 7 10.41 -8.84 -5.43
CA LEU A 7 9.58 -8.91 -6.63
C LEU A 7 9.64 -7.61 -7.44
N GLU A 8 9.61 -6.44 -6.80
CA GLU A 8 9.71 -5.15 -7.48
C GLU A 8 11.06 -5.00 -8.20
N HIS A 9 12.16 -5.44 -7.57
CA HIS A 9 13.47 -5.49 -8.21
C HIS A 9 13.51 -6.45 -9.39
N TYR A 10 13.02 -7.67 -9.22
CA TYR A 10 12.96 -8.66 -10.29
C TYR A 10 12.17 -8.16 -11.51
N LEU A 11 11.01 -7.54 -11.29
CA LEU A 11 10.20 -6.97 -12.36
C LEU A 11 10.88 -5.77 -13.04
N ALA A 12 11.65 -4.98 -12.31
CA ALA A 12 12.42 -3.88 -12.87
C ALA A 12 13.58 -4.40 -13.75
N ASP A 13 14.26 -5.47 -13.32
CA ASP A 13 15.37 -6.08 -14.04
C ASP A 13 14.89 -6.80 -15.31
N GLU A 14 13.74 -7.47 -15.27
CA GLU A 14 13.16 -8.15 -16.44
C GLU A 14 12.50 -7.21 -17.46
N ALA A 15 12.30 -5.95 -17.11
CA ALA A 15 11.67 -4.98 -18.01
C ALA A 15 12.53 -4.59 -19.23
N GLY A 16 13.74 -5.14 -19.37
CA GLY A 16 14.52 -5.09 -20.61
C GLY A 16 14.84 -3.67 -21.09
N SER A 17 14.28 -3.27 -22.24
CA SER A 17 14.56 -1.98 -22.91
C SER A 17 13.82 -0.77 -22.31
N VAL A 18 13.13 -0.93 -21.18
CA VAL A 18 12.41 0.17 -20.52
C VAL A 18 13.40 1.05 -19.75
N SER A 19 13.42 2.35 -20.05
CA SER A 19 14.20 3.31 -19.27
C SER A 19 13.53 3.60 -17.93
N PHE A 20 14.07 3.05 -16.84
CA PHE A 20 13.65 3.39 -15.49
C PHE A 20 14.36 4.63 -14.99
N ILE A 21 13.60 5.61 -14.51
CA ILE A 21 14.15 6.84 -13.96
C ILE A 21 13.65 7.01 -12.52
N LEU A 22 14.51 6.61 -11.60
CA LEU A 22 14.25 6.68 -10.16
C LEU A 22 14.52 8.08 -9.60
N GLY A 23 13.91 8.38 -8.45
CA GLY A 23 14.08 9.66 -7.75
C GLY A 23 13.37 10.84 -8.43
N GLU A 24 12.60 10.59 -9.49
CA GLU A 24 11.93 11.64 -10.24
C GLU A 24 10.42 11.61 -10.02
N ARG A 25 9.89 12.73 -9.55
CA ARG A 25 8.45 12.90 -9.31
C ARG A 25 7.79 13.57 -10.52
N VAL A 26 6.75 12.93 -11.05
CA VAL A 26 5.84 13.54 -12.02
C VAL A 26 4.98 14.58 -11.30
N LEU A 27 4.91 15.79 -11.87
CA LEU A 27 4.19 16.94 -11.33
C LEU A 27 2.89 17.22 -12.08
N GLY A 28 2.78 16.77 -13.33
CA GLY A 28 1.60 17.03 -14.16
C GLY A 28 1.61 16.22 -15.44
N VAL A 29 0.42 15.91 -15.93
CA VAL A 29 0.18 15.24 -17.21
C VAL A 29 -0.96 15.98 -17.90
N GLY A 30 -0.76 16.39 -19.15
CA GLY A 30 -1.78 17.10 -19.93
C GLY A 30 -1.28 17.51 -21.31
N GLY A 31 -2.17 17.53 -22.30
CA GLY A 31 -1.84 17.95 -23.67
C GLY A 31 -0.74 17.12 -24.33
N GLY A 32 -0.66 15.82 -24.03
CA GLY A 32 0.40 14.93 -24.53
C GLY A 32 1.78 15.16 -23.92
N LEU A 33 1.88 15.94 -22.83
CA LEU A 33 3.12 16.26 -22.14
C LEU A 33 3.09 15.69 -20.71
N VAL A 34 4.20 15.06 -20.31
CA VAL A 34 4.48 14.67 -18.92
C VAL A 34 5.57 15.59 -18.37
N ARG A 35 5.28 16.23 -17.24
CA ARG A 35 6.15 17.21 -16.59
C ARG A 35 6.72 16.66 -15.30
N THR A 36 8.02 16.79 -15.13
CA THR A 36 8.72 16.51 -13.88
C THR A 36 9.47 17.76 -13.40
N ARG A 37 10.25 17.66 -12.32
CA ARG A 37 11.11 18.79 -11.88
C ARG A 37 12.22 19.13 -12.87
N SER A 38 12.73 18.12 -13.57
CA SER A 38 13.95 18.22 -14.39
C SER A 38 13.66 18.12 -15.89
N ARG A 39 12.50 17.60 -16.30
CA ARG A 39 12.19 17.30 -17.70
C ARG A 39 10.74 17.60 -18.05
N ASN A 40 10.52 17.87 -19.34
CA ASN A 40 9.20 17.98 -19.94
C ASN A 40 9.23 17.23 -21.27
N ASN A 41 8.65 16.04 -21.31
CA ASN A 41 8.71 15.16 -22.48
C ASN A 41 7.30 14.88 -23.00
N LYS A 42 7.19 14.76 -24.33
CA LYS A 42 5.94 14.38 -24.99
C LYS A 42 5.79 12.87 -25.01
N TYR A 43 4.57 12.42 -24.75
CA TYR A 43 4.18 11.02 -24.81
C TYR A 43 2.81 10.90 -25.48
N GLU A 44 2.62 9.86 -26.27
CA GLU A 44 1.32 9.58 -26.92
C GLU A 44 0.31 9.05 -25.90
N VAL A 45 0.79 8.23 -24.96
CA VAL A 45 -0.01 7.63 -23.89
C VAL A 45 0.76 7.76 -22.57
N ALA A 46 0.04 8.11 -21.50
CA ALA A 46 0.54 8.13 -20.14
C ALA A 46 -0.32 7.22 -19.27
N VAL A 47 0.31 6.33 -18.50
CA VAL A 47 -0.35 5.46 -17.53
C VAL A 47 0.01 5.97 -16.13
N ILE A 48 -1.01 6.26 -15.30
CA ILE A 48 -0.82 6.74 -13.94
C ILE A 48 -0.94 5.56 -12.97
N ALA A 49 0.19 5.15 -12.37
CA ALA A 49 0.28 4.00 -11.46
C ALA A 49 0.79 4.40 -10.05
N GLU A 50 0.29 5.51 -9.49
CA GLU A 50 0.76 6.08 -8.21
C GLU A 50 0.31 5.31 -6.95
N GLY A 51 -0.51 4.27 -7.12
CA GLY A 51 -1.15 3.57 -6.00
C GLY A 51 -2.05 4.48 -5.16
N ALA A 52 -2.15 4.20 -3.86
CA ALA A 52 -3.10 4.86 -2.96
C ALA A 52 -2.83 6.37 -2.74
N SER A 53 -1.60 6.87 -2.97
CA SER A 53 -1.32 8.30 -2.79
C SER A 53 -2.15 9.16 -3.74
N ALA A 54 -2.34 8.69 -4.98
CA ALA A 54 -3.18 9.32 -6.02
C ALA A 54 -2.97 10.83 -6.18
N THR A 55 -1.76 11.34 -5.98
CA THR A 55 -1.50 12.78 -5.93
C THR A 55 -1.72 13.43 -7.31
N LEU A 56 -1.19 12.82 -8.37
CA LEU A 56 -1.41 13.26 -9.75
C LEU A 56 -2.82 12.90 -10.20
N SER A 57 -3.33 11.71 -9.87
CA SER A 57 -4.68 11.30 -10.29
C SER A 57 -5.76 12.29 -9.85
N ARG A 58 -5.65 12.87 -8.64
CA ARG A 58 -6.60 13.89 -8.14
C ARG A 58 -6.59 15.21 -8.92
N SER A 59 -5.48 15.56 -9.58
CA SER A 59 -5.39 16.80 -10.35
C SER A 59 -5.76 16.63 -11.82
N VAL A 60 -5.76 15.39 -12.32
CA VAL A 60 -5.98 15.07 -13.73
C VAL A 60 -7.35 14.42 -13.96
N LEU A 61 -7.89 13.69 -12.98
CA LEU A 61 -9.16 12.99 -13.08
C LEU A 61 -10.15 13.56 -12.06
N PRO A 62 -11.45 13.73 -12.41
CA PRO A 62 -12.50 14.14 -11.47
C PRO A 62 -12.89 12.96 -10.56
N TRP A 63 -11.93 12.48 -9.76
CA TRP A 63 -12.08 11.32 -8.90
C TRP A 63 -11.73 11.64 -7.45
N GLU A 64 -12.66 11.35 -6.54
CA GLU A 64 -12.47 11.49 -5.10
C GLU A 64 -12.37 10.12 -4.42
N PRO A 65 -11.15 9.61 -4.20
CA PRO A 65 -10.95 8.33 -3.52
C PRO A 65 -11.35 8.41 -2.04
N SER A 66 -12.10 7.41 -1.57
CA SER A 66 -12.29 7.14 -0.14
C SER A 66 -11.18 6.24 0.38
N TYR A 67 -10.56 6.62 1.50
CA TYR A 67 -9.40 5.92 2.05
C TYR A 67 -9.76 5.10 3.29
N VAL A 68 -9.14 3.92 3.36
CA VAL A 68 -9.02 3.14 4.60
C VAL A 68 -7.59 3.25 5.08
N TYR A 69 -7.40 3.59 6.35
CA TYR A 69 -6.08 3.82 6.92
C TYR A 69 -5.62 2.57 7.66
N GLY A 70 -4.32 2.27 7.58
CA GLY A 70 -3.74 1.15 8.30
C GLY A 70 -2.39 1.54 8.90
N VAL A 71 -2.07 0.93 10.03
CA VAL A 71 -0.76 0.99 10.66
C VAL A 71 -0.19 -0.42 10.66
N GLN A 72 1.04 -0.57 10.21
CA GLN A 72 1.75 -1.84 10.26
C GLN A 72 3.09 -1.66 10.96
N THR A 73 3.46 -2.64 11.78
CA THR A 73 4.75 -2.70 12.46
C THR A 73 5.33 -4.11 12.34
N ASP A 74 6.66 -4.20 12.35
CA ASP A 74 7.35 -5.48 12.38
C ASP A 74 7.83 -5.77 13.80
N THR A 75 7.65 -7.02 14.25
CA THR A 75 8.08 -7.46 15.57
C THR A 75 8.72 -8.85 15.53
N LYS A 76 9.49 -9.18 16.56
CA LYS A 76 10.02 -10.53 16.78
C LYS A 76 9.20 -11.24 17.85
N ALA A 77 8.70 -12.42 17.53
CA ALA A 77 8.01 -13.26 18.50
C ALA A 77 9.04 -13.86 19.48
N ARG A 78 8.86 -13.62 20.79
CA ARG A 78 9.70 -14.26 21.82
C ARG A 78 9.12 -15.56 22.35
N SER A 79 7.82 -15.80 22.14
CA SER A 79 7.11 -17.02 22.52
C SER A 79 5.96 -17.28 21.54
N THR A 80 5.65 -18.54 21.28
CA THR A 80 4.52 -18.95 20.44
C THR A 80 3.27 -19.12 21.31
N ASN A 81 2.21 -18.38 20.99
CA ASN A 81 0.87 -18.54 21.58
C ASN A 81 -0.14 -18.87 20.47
N ASP A 82 -1.35 -19.31 20.83
CA ASP A 82 -2.40 -19.70 19.88
C ASP A 82 -2.87 -18.58 18.93
N LEU A 83 -2.57 -17.33 19.24
CA LEU A 83 -2.88 -16.18 18.39
C LEU A 83 -1.79 -15.88 17.35
N MET A 84 -0.71 -16.66 17.31
CA MET A 84 0.37 -16.49 16.34
C MET A 84 0.20 -17.45 15.16
N PRO A 85 0.59 -17.02 13.93
CA PRO A 85 0.72 -17.92 12.80
C PRO A 85 1.63 -19.10 13.17
N ARG A 86 1.16 -20.32 12.89
CA ARG A 86 1.83 -21.59 13.16
C ARG A 86 2.74 -22.00 12.01
N VAL A 87 2.43 -21.53 10.80
CA VAL A 87 3.16 -21.81 9.55
C VAL A 87 3.40 -20.52 8.76
N ASN A 88 4.38 -20.52 7.85
CA ASN A 88 4.85 -19.33 7.12
C ASN A 88 3.87 -18.79 6.05
N ASP A 89 2.78 -19.50 5.81
CA ASP A 89 1.71 -19.16 4.88
C ASP A 89 0.38 -18.85 5.57
N GLU A 90 0.33 -18.93 6.91
CA GLU A 90 -0.87 -18.61 7.69
C GLU A 90 -0.96 -17.10 7.97
N ILE A 91 -2.16 -16.55 7.80
CA ILE A 91 -2.49 -15.18 8.20
C ILE A 91 -3.54 -15.27 9.30
N VAL A 92 -3.22 -14.75 10.48
CA VAL A 92 -4.20 -14.65 11.57
C VAL A 92 -4.90 -13.31 11.45
N VAL A 93 -6.21 -13.31 11.27
CA VAL A 93 -7.05 -12.10 11.25
C VAL A 93 -7.84 -12.04 12.55
N ILE A 94 -7.65 -10.97 13.30
CA ILE A 94 -8.37 -10.69 14.54
C ILE A 94 -9.48 -9.70 14.21
N PHE A 95 -10.71 -10.20 14.24
CA PHE A 95 -11.91 -9.41 14.04
C PHE A 95 -12.96 -9.82 15.06
N ASP A 96 -13.29 -8.91 15.96
CA ASP A 96 -14.37 -9.10 16.93
C ASP A 96 -15.23 -7.84 16.97
N ARG A 97 -16.52 -7.99 16.67
CA ARG A 97 -17.49 -6.89 16.70
C ARG A 97 -17.71 -6.32 18.09
N ARG A 98 -17.37 -7.07 19.15
CA ARG A 98 -17.35 -6.58 20.54
C ARG A 98 -16.15 -5.68 20.80
N LEU A 99 -15.04 -5.86 20.08
CA LEU A 99 -13.87 -5.00 20.14
C LEU A 99 -14.02 -3.80 19.22
N SER A 100 -14.56 -3.98 18.00
CA SER A 100 -14.90 -2.89 17.08
C SER A 100 -15.68 -3.34 15.84
N ASN A 101 -16.56 -2.45 15.36
CA ASN A 101 -17.22 -2.59 14.05
C ASN A 101 -16.43 -1.95 12.89
N HIS A 102 -15.29 -1.30 13.18
CA HIS A 102 -14.58 -0.42 12.25
C HIS A 102 -13.09 -0.71 12.11
N PHE A 103 -12.55 -1.72 12.81
CA PHE A 103 -11.17 -2.15 12.59
C PHE A 103 -11.04 -3.68 12.60
N PHE A 104 -10.02 -4.16 11.92
CA PHE A 104 -9.50 -5.51 12.09
C PHE A 104 -7.99 -5.45 12.20
N ALA A 105 -7.42 -6.40 12.92
CA ALA A 105 -5.98 -6.57 13.00
C ALA A 105 -5.57 -7.86 12.30
N TRP A 106 -4.32 -7.93 11.86
CA TRP A 106 -3.76 -9.15 11.31
C TRP A 106 -2.32 -9.38 11.79
N ILE A 107 -1.94 -10.65 11.78
CA ILE A 107 -0.58 -11.10 12.07
C ILE A 107 -0.15 -11.98 10.91
N VAL A 108 0.95 -11.61 10.27
CA VAL A 108 1.49 -12.31 9.09
C VAL A 108 2.95 -12.68 9.35
N PRO A 109 3.36 -13.93 9.08
CA PRO A 109 4.75 -14.36 9.19
C PRO A 109 5.60 -13.72 8.11
N LYS A 110 6.75 -13.17 8.49
CA LYS A 110 7.67 -12.49 7.56
C LYS A 110 8.84 -13.39 7.13
N THR A 111 9.52 -13.94 8.12
CA THR A 111 10.67 -14.86 8.03
C THR A 111 10.77 -15.61 9.36
N LEU A 112 11.55 -16.70 9.45
CA LEU A 112 11.73 -17.49 10.68
C LEU A 112 11.94 -16.58 11.92
N GLY A 113 10.94 -16.51 12.80
CA GLY A 113 10.95 -15.75 14.05
C GLY A 113 10.56 -14.25 13.97
N SER A 114 10.27 -13.72 12.78
CA SER A 114 9.82 -12.33 12.58
C SER A 114 8.40 -12.28 12.01
N LEU A 115 7.57 -11.41 12.59
CA LEU A 115 6.16 -11.24 12.24
C LEU A 115 5.86 -9.79 11.86
N GLY A 116 5.01 -9.60 10.87
CA GLY A 116 4.33 -8.33 10.62
C GLY A 116 3.01 -8.29 11.38
N LEU A 117 2.81 -7.25 12.17
CA LEU A 117 1.55 -6.92 12.82
C LEU A 117 0.91 -5.74 12.11
N GLY A 118 -0.27 -5.92 11.56
CA GLY A 118 -1.06 -4.87 10.95
C GLY A 118 -2.32 -4.58 11.76
N LEU A 119 -2.68 -3.31 11.85
CA LEU A 119 -3.98 -2.84 12.28
C LEU A 119 -4.56 -2.01 11.14
N LEU A 120 -5.74 -2.38 10.65
CA LEU A 120 -6.48 -1.58 9.69
C LEU A 120 -7.63 -0.88 10.38
N ILE A 121 -7.66 0.45 10.27
CA ILE A 121 -8.72 1.32 10.78
C ILE A 121 -9.56 1.80 9.59
N ILE A 122 -10.79 1.34 9.52
CA ILE A 122 -11.77 1.79 8.55
C ILE A 122 -12.39 3.09 9.08
N VAL A 123 -11.80 4.21 8.67
CA VAL A 123 -12.41 5.52 8.82
C VAL A 123 -13.26 5.76 7.58
N ILE A 124 -14.59 5.68 7.71
CA ILE A 124 -15.50 6.06 6.61
C ILE A 124 -15.73 7.57 6.73
N PRO A 125 -15.25 8.42 5.79
CA PRO A 125 -15.57 9.84 5.81
C PRO A 125 -17.09 10.00 5.62
N GLY A 126 -17.76 10.70 6.55
CA GLY A 126 -19.19 11.02 6.46
C GLY A 126 -20.11 10.27 7.44
N LEU A 127 -19.61 9.31 8.22
CA LEU A 127 -20.30 8.78 9.39
C LEU A 127 -19.76 9.47 10.64
N SER A 128 -20.59 10.34 11.24
CA SER A 128 -20.31 10.97 12.54
C SER A 128 -19.97 9.90 13.57
N LEU A 129 -18.73 9.89 14.06
CA LEU A 129 -18.26 9.08 15.20
C LEU A 129 -18.81 9.58 16.54
N TRP A 130 -20.06 10.03 16.57
CA TRP A 130 -20.77 10.42 17.79
C TRP A 130 -22.02 9.58 17.90
N ASN A 131 -21.89 8.47 18.64
CA ASN A 131 -22.96 7.85 19.42
C ASN A 131 -22.33 6.75 20.28
N TYR A 132 -21.65 7.18 21.35
CA TYR A 132 -21.57 6.48 22.63
C TYR A 132 -21.51 7.53 23.73
#